data_AF-A0A919M8K6-F1
#
_entry.id   AF-A0A919M8K6-F1
#
_cell.length_a   1.000
_cell.length_b   1.000
_cell.length_c   1.000
_cell.angle_alpha   90.00
_cell.angle_beta   90.00
_cell.angle_gamma   90.00
#
_symmetry.space_group_name_H-M   'P 1'
#
loop_
_entity.id
_entity.type
_entity.pdbx_description
1 polymer ?
#
loop_
_entity_poly.entity_id
_entity_poly.type
_entity_poly.pdbx_seq_one_letter_code
_entity_poly.pdbx_strand_id
1 'polypeptide(L)'
;MESRLSVAGQTVQPVLIMFPLGLFAMAVLFDLADLLGGPTILGALAYWNIVAGLVIGTLVAVASAADVMFLRRPQARRLGALRTLINLGVLVAFAVIMMVRVRATDRVAGGGVFLIEVLALALAIFGAWFAGQLANGHTPAFARAATGAREY
;
A
#
# COMPACT_ATOMS: atom_id res chain seq x y z
N MET A 1 -5.48 26.18 -3.63
CA MET A 1 -4.54 26.22 -2.49
C MET A 1 -3.91 24.85 -2.39
N GLU A 2 -2.96 24.63 -3.29
CA GLU A 2 -2.14 23.45 -3.48
C GLU A 2 -1.35 23.10 -2.22
N SER A 3 -1.51 21.85 -1.74
CA SER A 3 -0.62 21.27 -0.74
C SER A 3 0.76 21.08 -1.36
N ARG A 4 1.76 21.73 -0.76
CA ARG A 4 3.15 21.73 -1.19
C ARG A 4 3.88 20.49 -0.68
N LEU A 5 3.65 19.37 -1.34
CA LEU A 5 4.63 18.28 -1.49
C LEU A 5 4.63 17.86 -2.97
N SER A 6 4.85 18.83 -3.86
CA SER A 6 5.19 18.57 -5.26
C SER A 6 6.71 18.68 -5.41
N VAL A 7 7.35 17.54 -5.67
CA VAL A 7 8.69 17.54 -6.25
C VAL A 7 8.45 17.47 -7.76
N ALA A 8 8.87 18.50 -8.48
CA ALA A 8 8.86 18.57 -9.95
C ALA A 8 7.49 18.62 -10.68
N GLY A 9 6.44 19.21 -10.09
CA GLY A 9 5.19 19.49 -10.84
C GLY A 9 4.35 18.24 -11.22
N GLN A 10 4.79 17.06 -10.81
CA GLN A 10 4.01 15.81 -10.82
C GLN A 10 3.74 15.40 -9.37
N THR A 11 2.55 14.89 -9.08
CA THR A 11 2.23 14.30 -7.78
C THR A 11 3.08 13.05 -7.59
N VAL A 12 4.19 13.15 -6.87
CA VAL A 12 5.12 12.02 -6.57
C VAL A 12 4.54 11.07 -5.53
N GLN A 13 3.63 11.57 -4.70
CA GLN A 13 3.02 10.87 -3.58
C GLN A 13 2.25 9.57 -3.93
N PRO A 14 1.51 9.47 -5.06
CA PRO A 14 0.84 8.24 -5.47
C PRO A 14 1.83 7.11 -5.81
N VAL A 15 2.92 7.43 -6.50
CA VAL A 15 3.94 6.44 -6.91
C VAL A 15 4.66 5.88 -5.67
N LEU A 16 4.96 6.74 -4.70
CA LEU A 16 5.64 6.34 -3.47
C LEU A 16 4.82 5.36 -2.64
N ILE A 17 3.48 5.44 -2.68
CA ILE A 17 2.58 4.52 -1.98
C ILE A 17 2.45 3.17 -2.71
N MET A 18 2.57 3.15 -4.04
CA MET A 18 2.53 1.90 -4.81
C MET A 18 3.84 1.10 -4.71
N PHE A 19 4.95 1.75 -4.39
CA PHE A 19 6.27 1.11 -4.35
C PHE A 19 6.38 -0.03 -3.31
N PRO A 20 5.97 0.15 -2.04
CA PRO A 20 5.95 -0.94 -1.06
C PRO A 20 5.03 -2.09 -1.50
N LEU A 21 3.86 -1.76 -2.07
CA LEU A 21 2.91 -2.76 -2.54
C LEU A 21 3.49 -3.62 -3.66
N GLY A 22 4.25 -3.02 -4.58
CA GLY A 22 4.97 -3.74 -5.63
C GLY A 22 6.03 -4.69 -5.06
N LEU A 23 6.79 -4.26 -4.04
CA LEU A 23 7.78 -5.11 -3.37
C LEU A 23 7.12 -6.30 -2.65
N PHE A 24 6.01 -6.06 -1.97
CA PHE A 24 5.23 -7.13 -1.34
C PHE A 24 4.66 -8.10 -2.37
N ALA A 25 4.12 -7.62 -3.50
CA ALA A 25 3.64 -8.49 -4.58
C ALA A 25 4.76 -9.35 -5.17
N MET A 26 5.96 -8.78 -5.35
CA MET A 26 7.12 -9.53 -5.83
C MET A 26 7.60 -10.57 -4.82
N ALA A 27 7.53 -10.28 -3.51
CA ALA A 27 7.84 -11.27 -2.48
C ALA A 27 6.94 -12.52 -2.61
N VAL A 28 5.63 -12.31 -2.73
CA VAL A 28 4.66 -13.40 -2.92
C VAL A 28 4.93 -14.22 -4.18
N LEU A 29 5.30 -13.56 -5.28
CA LEU A 29 5.65 -14.27 -6.52
C LEU A 29 6.91 -15.13 -6.36
N PHE A 30 7.92 -14.64 -5.64
CA PHE A 30 9.13 -15.41 -5.37
C PHE A 30 8.87 -16.60 -4.44
N ASP A 31 8.02 -16.45 -3.43
CA ASP A 31 7.64 -17.58 -2.58
C ASP A 31 6.79 -18.61 -3.32
N LEU A 32 5.90 -18.17 -4.20
CA LEU A 32 5.15 -19.08 -5.06
C LEU A 32 6.10 -19.88 -5.96
N ALA A 33 7.10 -19.22 -6.53
CA ALA A 33 8.07 -19.87 -7.40
C ALA A 33 8.98 -20.84 -6.62
N ASP A 34 9.38 -20.51 -5.38
CA ASP A 34 10.11 -21.41 -4.49
C ASP A 34 9.27 -22.67 -4.15
N LEU A 35 7.99 -22.48 -3.83
CA LEU A 35 7.04 -23.57 -3.54
C LEU A 35 6.77 -24.48 -4.74
N LEU A 36 6.82 -23.95 -5.96
CA LEU A 36 6.66 -24.71 -7.21
C LEU A 36 7.93 -25.48 -7.61
N GLY A 37 8.96 -25.50 -6.76
CA GLY A 37 10.22 -26.21 -7.00
C GLY A 37 11.29 -25.34 -7.66
N GLY A 38 11.16 -24.02 -7.57
CA GLY A 38 12.17 -23.08 -7.99
C GLY A 38 13.44 -23.13 -7.12
N PRO A 39 14.50 -22.42 -7.53
CA PRO A 39 15.73 -22.34 -6.73
C PRO A 39 15.48 -21.73 -5.34
N THR A 40 16.10 -22.30 -4.30
CA THR A 40 15.97 -21.83 -2.90
C THR A 40 16.40 -20.37 -2.67
N ILE A 41 17.14 -19.78 -3.61
CA ILE A 41 17.49 -18.35 -3.60
C ILE A 41 16.24 -17.45 -3.74
N LEU A 42 15.14 -17.96 -4.31
CA LEU A 42 13.88 -17.23 -4.46
C LEU A 42 13.23 -16.94 -3.10
N GLY A 43 13.21 -17.90 -2.18
CA GLY A 43 12.75 -17.67 -0.81
C GLY A 43 13.58 -16.61 -0.07
N ALA A 44 14.89 -16.55 -0.32
CA ALA A 44 15.75 -15.51 0.23
C ALA A 44 15.45 -14.13 -0.39
N LEU A 45 15.20 -14.05 -1.70
CA LEU A 45 14.80 -12.82 -2.39
C LEU A 45 13.43 -12.32 -1.89
N ALA A 46 12.47 -13.23 -1.68
CA ALA A 46 11.17 -12.90 -1.12
C ALA A 46 11.31 -12.22 0.25
N TYR A 47 12.10 -12.83 1.14
CA TYR A 47 12.40 -12.25 2.45
C TYR A 47 12.98 -10.84 2.35
N TRP A 48 14.00 -10.62 1.50
CA TRP A 48 14.60 -9.30 1.34
C TRP A 48 13.65 -8.27 0.74
N ASN A 49 12.74 -8.68 -0.15
CA ASN A 49 11.70 -7.81 -0.68
C ASN A 49 10.70 -7.37 0.40
N ILE A 50 10.32 -8.27 1.32
CA ILE A 50 9.46 -7.91 2.45
C ILE A 50 10.18 -6.89 3.34
N VAL A 51 11.47 -7.10 3.64
CA VAL A 51 12.29 -6.15 4.41
C VAL A 51 12.36 -4.78 3.73
N ALA A 52 12.69 -4.75 2.44
CA ALA A 52 12.75 -3.51 1.67
C ALA A 52 11.39 -2.80 1.63
N GLY A 53 10.30 -3.56 1.41
CA GLY A 53 8.93 -3.06 1.41
C GLY A 53 8.53 -2.46 2.75
N LEU A 54 8.91 -3.08 3.86
CA LEU A 54 8.67 -2.57 5.20
C LEU A 54 9.44 -1.27 5.46
N VAL A 55 10.72 -1.20 5.08
CA VAL A 55 11.54 0.01 5.28
C VAL A 55 10.96 1.18 4.50
N ILE A 56 10.74 0.98 3.20
CA ILE A 56 10.22 2.04 2.32
C ILE A 56 8.80 2.41 2.69
N GLY A 57 7.95 1.41 2.96
CA GLY A 57 6.57 1.64 3.36
C GLY A 57 6.45 2.39 4.68
N THR A 58 7.34 2.14 5.65
CA THR A 58 7.38 2.91 6.90
C THR A 58 7.73 4.38 6.64
N LEU A 59 8.73 4.66 5.80
CA LEU A 59 9.08 6.03 5.40
C LEU A 59 7.90 6.74 4.73
N VAL A 60 7.20 6.04 3.83
CA VAL A 60 5.99 6.56 3.16
C VAL A 60 4.86 6.79 4.14
N ALA A 61 4.65 5.90 5.10
CA ALA A 61 3.63 6.05 6.14
C ALA A 61 3.88 7.31 6.98
N VAL A 62 5.12 7.53 7.42
CA VAL A 62 5.52 8.75 8.16
C VAL A 62 5.31 10.01 7.32
N ALA A 63 5.76 10.00 6.07
CA ALA A 63 5.58 11.14 5.16
C ALA A 63 4.08 11.45 4.93
N SER A 64 3.26 10.42 4.72
CA SER A 64 1.81 10.57 4.55
C SER A 64 1.11 11.06 5.81
N ALA A 65 1.51 10.58 6.99
CA ALA A 65 0.97 11.04 8.27
C ALA A 65 1.28 12.52 8.50
N ALA A 66 2.50 12.96 8.18
CA ALA A 66 2.88 14.36 8.26
C ALA A 66 2.03 15.22 7.31
N ASP A 67 1.86 14.82 6.05
CA ASP A 67 1.04 15.55 5.08
C ASP A 67 -0.41 15.72 5.56
N VAL A 68 -1.00 14.68 6.16
CA VAL A 68 -2.37 14.74 6.73
C VAL A 68 -2.46 15.74 7.89
N MET A 69 -1.41 15.93 8.68
CA MET A 69 -1.40 16.92 9.76
C MET A 69 -1.40 18.36 9.25
N PHE A 70 -0.82 18.63 8.08
CA PHE A 70 -0.78 19.96 7.48
C PHE A 70 -2.07 20.33 6.72
N LEU A 71 -2.99 19.38 6.51
CA LEU A 71 -4.27 19.63 5.86
C LEU A 71 -5.22 20.45 6.73
N ARG A 72 -5.61 21.63 6.23
CA ARG A 72 -6.53 22.57 6.90
C ARG A 72 -8.00 22.23 6.74
N ARG A 73 -8.37 21.45 5.71
CA ARG A 73 -9.77 21.09 5.42
C ARG A 73 -10.17 19.80 6.18
N PRO A 74 -11.23 19.81 6.99
CA PRO A 74 -11.59 18.67 7.84
C PRO A 74 -11.99 17.42 7.02
N GLN A 75 -12.66 17.60 5.88
CA GLN A 75 -13.03 16.49 4.98
C GLN A 75 -11.79 15.83 4.34
N ALA A 76 -10.87 16.64 3.81
CA ALA A 76 -9.61 16.15 3.23
C ALA A 76 -8.73 15.47 4.28
N ARG A 77 -8.72 15.99 5.52
CA ARG A 77 -7.98 15.42 6.64
C ARG A 77 -8.49 14.04 7.05
N ARG A 78 -9.81 13.83 7.11
CA ARG A 78 -10.41 12.51 7.38
C ARG A 78 -10.04 11.48 6.31
N LEU A 79 -10.11 11.89 5.05
CA LEU A 79 -9.82 11.03 3.91
C LEU A 79 -8.34 10.63 3.85
N GLY A 80 -7.45 11.60 4.05
CA GLY A 80 -6.02 11.36 4.15
C GLY A 80 -5.66 10.46 5.33
N ALA A 81 -6.26 10.70 6.51
CA ALA A 81 -6.04 9.86 7.69
C ALA A 81 -6.47 8.40 7.46
N LEU A 82 -7.61 8.17 6.81
CA LEU A 82 -8.08 6.83 6.49
C LEU A 82 -7.14 6.11 5.51
N ARG A 83 -6.64 6.81 4.48
CA ARG A 83 -5.65 6.26 3.55
C ARG A 83 -4.34 5.89 4.26
N THR A 84 -3.83 6.77 5.11
CA THR A 84 -2.62 6.50 5.90
C THR A 84 -2.82 5.32 6.86
N LEU A 85 -3.99 5.21 7.49
CA LEU A 85 -4.32 4.11 8.39
C LEU A 85 -4.38 2.75 7.68
N ILE A 86 -4.97 2.69 6.48
CA ILE A 86 -5.00 1.47 5.65
C ILE A 86 -3.58 1.03 5.30
N ASN A 87 -2.72 1.98 4.86
CA ASN A 87 -1.34 1.66 4.50
C ASN A 87 -0.53 1.16 5.71
N LEU A 88 -0.75 1.75 6.89
CA LEU A 88 -0.20 1.27 8.16
C LEU A 88 -0.66 -0.15 8.49
N GLY A 89 -1.93 -0.46 8.29
CA GLY A 89 -2.46 -1.81 8.49
C GLY A 89 -1.77 -2.85 7.61
N VAL A 90 -1.52 -2.53 6.34
CA VAL A 90 -0.76 -3.39 5.42
C VAL A 90 0.67 -3.62 5.90
N LEU A 91 1.36 -2.55 6.33
CA LEU A 91 2.71 -2.65 6.85
C LEU A 91 2.78 -3.53 8.10
N VAL A 92 1.83 -3.37 9.02
CA VAL A 92 1.76 -4.20 10.22
C VAL A 92 1.51 -5.67 9.86
N ALA A 93 0.63 -5.96 8.90
CA ALA A 93 0.38 -7.32 8.45
C ALA A 93 1.66 -7.99 7.89
N PHE A 94 2.39 -7.29 7.00
CA PHE A 94 3.65 -7.79 6.46
C PHE A 94 4.77 -7.87 7.51
N ALA A 95 4.79 -6.97 8.50
CA ALA A 95 5.72 -7.05 9.63
C ALA A 95 5.46 -8.30 10.49
N VAL A 96 4.20 -8.65 10.74
CA VAL A 96 3.82 -9.88 11.45
C VAL A 96 4.25 -11.11 10.65
N ILE A 97 4.01 -11.14 9.33
CA ILE A 97 4.47 -12.22 8.46
C ILE A 97 6.00 -12.37 8.51
N MET A 98 6.73 -11.26 8.43
CA MET A 98 8.19 -11.26 8.57
C MET A 98 8.63 -11.84 9.92
N MET A 99 7.97 -11.45 11.01
CA MET A 99 8.29 -11.92 12.37
C MET A 99 8.06 -13.44 12.52
N VAL A 100 7.04 -13.98 11.85
CA VAL A 100 6.78 -15.42 11.77
C VAL A 100 7.87 -16.11 10.93
N ARG A 101 8.28 -15.54 9.79
CA ARG A 101 9.35 -16.08 8.93
C ARG A 101 10.71 -16.11 9.60
N VAL A 102 11.05 -15.10 10.41
CA VAL A 102 12.34 -15.02 11.14
C VAL A 102 12.57 -16.20 12.07
N ARG A 103 11.49 -16.84 12.57
CA ARG A 103 11.58 -18.00 13.47
C ARG A 103 11.66 -19.35 12.74
N ALA A 104 11.43 -19.39 11.44
CA ALA A 104 11.56 -20.62 10.64
C ALA A 104 13.02 -20.84 10.24
N THR A 105 13.56 -22.04 10.52
CA THR A 105 14.98 -22.39 10.40
C THR A 105 15.56 -22.12 9.01
N ASP A 106 14.76 -22.26 7.95
CA ASP A 106 15.21 -22.04 6.57
C ASP A 106 14.81 -20.67 6.00
N ARG A 107 14.07 -19.83 6.75
CA ARG A 107 13.41 -18.60 6.24
C ARG A 107 12.48 -18.83 5.03
N VAL A 108 12.33 -20.08 4.61
CA VAL A 108 11.40 -20.56 3.59
C VAL A 108 9.99 -20.48 4.17
N ALA A 109 9.08 -19.92 3.38
CA ALA A 109 7.66 -19.94 3.73
C ALA A 109 7.17 -21.39 3.62
N GLY A 110 7.06 -22.10 4.75
CA GLY A 110 6.24 -23.32 4.78
C GLY A 110 4.84 -22.98 4.25
N GLY A 111 4.16 -23.92 3.58
CA GLY A 111 2.92 -23.62 2.84
C GLY A 111 1.83 -22.88 3.64
N GLY A 112 1.79 -23.04 4.98
CA GLY A 112 0.92 -22.26 5.87
C GLY A 112 1.29 -20.77 5.99
N VAL A 113 2.58 -20.42 5.98
CA VAL A 113 3.05 -19.03 5.98
C VAL A 113 2.76 -18.37 4.64
N PHE A 114 2.90 -19.10 3.53
CA PHE A 114 2.56 -18.60 2.21
C PHE A 114 1.07 -18.25 2.07
N LEU A 115 0.17 -19.07 2.62
CA LEU A 115 -1.27 -18.76 2.66
C LEU A 115 -1.56 -17.44 3.40
N ILE A 116 -0.89 -17.20 4.52
CA ILE A 116 -1.02 -15.94 5.28
C ILE A 116 -0.47 -14.77 4.47
N GLU A 117 0.62 -14.98 3.74
CA GLU A 117 1.23 -13.96 2.89
C GLU A 117 0.34 -13.56 1.71
N VAL A 118 -0.27 -14.54 1.03
CA VAL A 118 -1.25 -14.30 -0.04
C VAL A 118 -2.48 -13.56 0.51
N LEU A 119 -2.98 -13.95 1.68
CA LEU A 119 -4.10 -13.25 2.32
C LEU A 119 -3.75 -11.80 2.67
N ALA A 120 -2.56 -11.55 3.22
CA ALA A 120 -2.10 -10.20 3.52
C ALA A 120 -1.92 -9.36 2.25
N LEU A 121 -1.40 -9.94 1.16
CA LEU A 121 -1.32 -9.27 -0.13
C LEU A 121 -2.72 -8.95 -0.68
N ALA A 122 -3.67 -9.87 -0.60
CA ALA A 122 -5.05 -9.64 -1.02
C ALA A 122 -5.70 -8.50 -0.21
N LEU A 123 -5.50 -8.47 1.11
CA LEU A 123 -5.92 -7.37 1.97
C LEU A 123 -5.24 -6.05 1.58
N ALA A 124 -3.96 -6.08 1.20
CA ALA A 124 -3.22 -4.90 0.78
C ALA A 124 -3.75 -4.32 -0.54
N ILE A 125 -4.02 -5.18 -1.53
CA ILE A 125 -4.63 -4.80 -2.80
C ILE A 125 -6.03 -4.24 -2.56
N PHE A 126 -6.84 -4.91 -1.74
CA PHE A 126 -8.18 -4.46 -1.39
C PHE A 126 -8.15 -3.11 -0.67
N GLY A 127 -7.23 -2.91 0.28
CA GLY A 127 -7.01 -1.66 0.97
C GLY A 127 -6.60 -0.53 0.01
N ALA A 128 -5.70 -0.80 -0.93
CA ALA A 128 -5.30 0.16 -1.95
C ALA A 128 -6.46 0.55 -2.87
N TRP A 129 -7.28 -0.42 -3.30
CA TRP A 129 -8.47 -0.18 -4.10
C TRP A 129 -9.56 0.62 -3.36
N PHE A 130 -9.80 0.30 -2.09
CA PHE A 130 -10.73 1.01 -1.22
C PHE A 130 -10.27 2.46 -0.97
N ALA A 131 -8.98 2.66 -0.69
CA ALA A 131 -8.38 3.99 -0.57
C ALA A 131 -8.39 4.78 -1.89
N GLY A 132 -8.47 4.11 -3.04
CA GLY A 132 -8.66 4.72 -4.36
C GLY A 132 -10.09 5.22 -4.59
N GLN A 133 -11.10 4.41 -4.25
CA GLN A 133 -12.51 4.83 -4.38
C GLN A 133 -12.89 5.98 -3.47
N LEU A 134 -12.39 5.96 -2.24
CA LEU A 134 -12.59 7.05 -1.28
C LEU A 134 -11.98 8.37 -1.79
N ALA A 135 -10.80 8.29 -2.42
CA ALA A 135 -10.14 9.45 -3.03
C ALA A 135 -10.86 9.96 -4.29
N ASN A 136 -11.43 9.04 -5.07
CA ASN A 136 -12.05 9.37 -6.35
C ASN A 136 -13.41 10.02 -6.25
N GLY A 137 -14.00 10.14 -5.04
CA GLY A 137 -15.22 10.90 -4.72
C GLY A 137 -15.99 11.32 -5.96
N HIS A 138 -16.56 10.36 -6.69
CA HIS A 138 -17.12 10.64 -7.99
C HIS A 138 -18.27 11.59 -7.73
N THR A 139 -18.12 12.89 -8.03
CA THR A 139 -19.28 13.70 -8.37
C THR A 139 -19.86 13.00 -9.58
N PRO A 140 -21.04 12.36 -9.43
CA PRO A 140 -21.58 11.57 -10.51
C PRO A 140 -21.73 12.46 -11.74
N ALA A 141 -21.54 11.94 -12.95
CA ALA A 141 -21.61 12.75 -14.17
C ALA A 141 -22.95 13.52 -14.27
N PHE A 142 -24.03 12.99 -13.69
CA PHE A 142 -25.33 13.66 -13.60
C PHE A 142 -25.35 14.89 -12.67
N ALA A 143 -24.47 14.97 -11.65
CA ALA A 143 -24.35 16.15 -10.80
C ALA A 143 -23.69 17.33 -11.52
N ARG A 144 -22.79 17.07 -12.49
CA ARG A 144 -22.25 18.09 -13.40
C ARG A 144 -23.30 18.60 -14.40
N ALA A 145 -24.21 17.74 -14.84
CA ALA A 145 -25.32 18.13 -15.72
C ALA A 145 -26.34 19.05 -15.00
N ALA A 146 -26.57 18.85 -13.70
CA ALA A 146 -27.47 19.68 -12.91
C ALA A 146 -26.93 21.10 -12.62
N THR A 147 -25.60 21.29 -12.59
CA THR A 147 -24.97 22.61 -12.39
C THR A 147 -24.79 23.42 -13.67
N GLY A 148 -24.82 22.79 -14.85
CA GLY A 148 -24.70 23.46 -16.15
C GLY A 148 -26.01 24.05 -16.70
N ALA A 149 -27.15 23.76 -16.08
CA ALA A 149 -28.48 24.15 -16.58
C ALA A 149 -29.09 25.37 -15.87
N ARG A 150 -28.30 26.13 -15.08
CA ARG A 150 -28.77 27.30 -14.32
C ARG A 150 -28.16 28.64 -14.76
N GLU A 151 -27.44 28.66 -15.87
CA GLU A 151 -27.15 29.91 -16.57
C GLU A 151 -27.97 29.88 -17.86
N TYR A 152 -29.12 30.55 -17.85
CA TYR A 152 -29.78 31.35 -18.91
C TYR A 152 -31.20 31.70 -18.46
#